data_AF-Q9ERL6-F1
#
_entry.id   AF-Q9ERL6-F1
#
_cell.length_a   1.000
_cell.length_b   1.000
_cell.length_c   1.000
_cell.angle_alpha   90.00
_cell.angle_beta   90.00
_cell.angle_gamma   90.00
#
_symmetry.space_group_name_H-M   'P 1'
#
loop_
_entity.id
_entity.type
_entity.pdbx_description
1 polymer ?
#
loop_
_entity_poly.entity_id
_entity_poly.type
_entity_poly.pdbx_seq_one_letter_code
_entity_poly.pdbx_strand_id
1 'polypeptide(L)'
;VYQRSYCHPIETLVDIFQEYPDEIEYIFKPSCVPLMRCGGCCSDEALECVPTSESNITMQIMRVKPHQSQHIGEMSFLQHSRCECRPKKVRTKPENHCEPCSERRKHLFVQDPQTCKCSCKNTDSRCKARQLELNERTCRCD
;
A
#
# COMPACT_ATOMS: atom_id res chain seq x y z
N VAL A 1 24.27 7.53 -19.72
CA VAL A 1 22.93 7.15 -19.22
C VAL A 1 23.04 6.20 -18.04
N TYR A 2 23.59 4.99 -18.22
CA TYR A 2 23.68 3.95 -17.19
C TYR A 2 24.20 4.39 -15.81
N GLN A 3 25.33 5.09 -15.74
CA GLN A 3 25.91 5.53 -14.45
C GLN A 3 25.02 6.52 -13.69
N ARG A 4 24.27 7.39 -14.40
CA ARG A 4 23.36 8.37 -13.79
C ARG A 4 22.02 7.77 -13.39
N SER A 5 21.66 6.62 -13.98
CA SER A 5 20.42 5.91 -13.67
C SER A 5 20.62 4.76 -12.68
N TYR A 6 21.87 4.43 -12.33
CA TYR A 6 22.15 3.35 -11.38
C TYR A 6 21.64 3.71 -9.98
N CYS A 7 21.25 2.69 -9.20
CA CYS A 7 20.73 2.85 -7.84
C CYS A 7 21.61 3.78 -6.97
N HIS A 8 21.06 4.93 -6.56
CA HIS A 8 21.71 5.87 -5.65
C HIS A 8 20.68 6.75 -4.92
N PRO A 9 21.07 7.49 -3.86
CA PRO A 9 20.19 8.50 -3.26
C PRO A 9 19.91 9.65 -4.25
N ILE A 10 18.64 9.96 -4.51
CA ILE A 10 18.18 11.03 -5.41
C ILE A 10 17.20 11.93 -4.66
N GLU A 11 17.29 13.23 -4.89
CA GLU A 11 16.31 14.19 -4.38
C GLU A 11 14.93 13.91 -4.99
N THR A 12 13.97 13.59 -4.13
CA THR A 12 12.61 13.17 -4.49
C THR A 12 11.63 14.00 -3.67
N LEU A 13 10.60 14.55 -4.33
CA LEU A 13 9.50 15.21 -3.64
C LEU A 13 8.57 14.16 -3.02
N VAL A 14 8.44 14.20 -1.71
CA VAL A 14 7.63 13.25 -0.94
C VAL A 14 6.46 14.01 -0.31
N ASP A 15 5.26 13.49 -0.52
CA ASP A 15 4.04 14.02 0.07
C ASP A 15 4.05 13.80 1.60
N ILE A 16 3.85 14.88 2.36
CA ILE A 16 3.89 14.85 3.82
C ILE A 16 2.77 13.95 4.37
N PHE A 17 1.61 13.89 3.71
CA PHE A 17 0.49 13.06 4.16
C PHE A 17 0.77 11.56 4.00
N GLN A 18 1.59 11.16 3.02
CA GLN A 18 2.01 9.77 2.85
C GLN A 18 2.98 9.31 3.95
N GLU A 19 3.84 10.22 4.43
CA GLU A 19 4.78 9.94 5.52
C GLU A 19 4.10 9.97 6.89
N TYR A 20 3.08 10.82 7.06
CA TYR A 20 2.33 11.02 8.30
C TYR A 20 0.81 10.86 8.08
N PRO A 21 0.33 9.64 7.79
CA PRO A 21 -1.08 9.41 7.48
C PRO A 21 -2.02 9.67 8.67
N ASP A 22 -1.49 9.63 9.91
CA ASP A 22 -2.26 9.86 11.12
C ASP A 22 -2.53 11.35 11.39
N GLU A 23 -1.80 12.27 10.75
CA GLU A 23 -1.93 13.72 10.95
C GLU A 23 -3.04 14.33 10.07
N ILE A 24 -4.26 13.80 10.21
CA ILE A 24 -5.42 14.16 9.38
C ILE A 24 -6.03 15.54 9.70
N GLU A 25 -5.68 16.14 10.84
CA GLU A 25 -6.24 17.42 11.29
C GLU A 25 -5.65 18.64 10.57
N TYR A 26 -4.49 18.47 9.93
CA TYR A 26 -3.70 19.57 9.38
C TYR A 26 -3.63 19.52 7.86
N ILE A 27 -3.68 20.70 7.26
CA ILE A 27 -3.20 20.92 5.89
C ILE A 27 -1.77 21.45 6.00
N PHE A 28 -0.83 20.80 5.32
CA PHE A 28 0.57 21.18 5.33
C PHE A 28 0.92 22.15 4.20
N LYS A 29 1.76 23.14 4.53
CA LYS A 29 2.37 24.05 3.55
C LYS A 29 3.89 24.08 3.78
N PRO A 30 4.71 23.61 2.81
CA PRO A 30 4.31 22.95 1.55
C PRO A 30 3.61 21.60 1.81
N SER A 31 2.92 21.06 0.80
CA SER A 31 2.30 19.72 0.90
C SER A 31 3.30 18.58 0.68
N CYS A 32 4.45 18.86 0.07
CA CYS A 32 5.53 17.91 -0.15
C CYS A 32 6.88 18.54 0.19
N VAL A 33 7.87 17.70 0.52
CA VAL A 33 9.23 18.10 0.89
C VAL A 33 10.28 17.37 0.04
N PRO A 34 11.40 18.02 -0.32
CA PRO A 34 12.50 17.36 -1.02
C PRO A 34 13.30 16.50 -0.04
N LEU A 35 13.33 15.19 -0.26
CA LEU A 35 14.09 14.23 0.56
C LEU A 35 15.01 13.40 -0.34
N MET A 36 16.14 12.96 0.20
CA MET A 36 16.95 11.96 -0.50
C MET A 36 16.31 10.59 -0.30
N ARG A 37 15.89 9.96 -1.39
CA ARG A 37 15.31 8.62 -1.42
C ARG A 37 16.09 7.76 -2.40
N CYS A 38 16.10 6.45 -2.16
CA CYS A 38 16.75 5.54 -3.08
C CYS A 38 15.93 5.46 -4.37
N GLY A 39 16.60 5.69 -5.50
CA GLY A 39 15.99 5.65 -6.81
C GLY A 39 17.00 5.22 -7.87
N GLY A 40 16.49 4.93 -9.07
CA GLY A 40 17.27 4.38 -10.18
C GLY A 40 16.97 2.91 -10.46
N CYS A 41 17.73 2.35 -11.40
CA CYS A 41 17.62 0.97 -11.84
C CYS A 41 18.79 0.12 -11.33
N CYS A 42 18.54 -1.18 -11.19
CA CYS A 42 19.56 -2.20 -11.00
C CYS A 42 19.88 -2.88 -12.32
N SER A 43 21.00 -3.60 -12.37
CA SER A 43 21.43 -4.35 -13.57
C SER A 43 20.58 -5.58 -13.88
N ASP A 44 19.77 -6.04 -12.92
CA ASP A 44 18.93 -7.22 -13.00
C ASP A 44 17.55 -6.90 -12.38
N GLU A 45 16.48 -7.33 -13.04
CA GLU A 45 15.09 -7.12 -12.60
C GLU A 45 14.74 -7.91 -11.34
N ALA A 46 15.50 -8.95 -10.99
CA ALA A 46 15.39 -9.68 -9.73
C ALA A 46 15.92 -8.87 -8.54
N LEU A 47 16.63 -7.76 -8.77
CA LEU A 47 17.13 -6.86 -7.75
C LEU A 47 16.20 -5.66 -7.55
N GLU A 48 16.20 -5.11 -6.34
CA GLU A 48 15.54 -3.86 -5.98
C GLU A 48 16.54 -2.88 -5.37
N CYS A 49 16.37 -1.59 -5.68
CA CYS A 49 17.17 -0.52 -5.10
C CYS A 49 16.62 -0.16 -3.72
N VAL A 50 17.36 -0.50 -2.66
CA VAL A 50 16.91 -0.37 -1.27
C VAL A 50 17.91 0.44 -0.44
N PRO A 51 17.45 1.14 0.60
CA PRO A 51 18.35 1.84 1.52
C PRO A 51 19.20 0.85 2.32
N THR A 52 20.46 1.22 2.54
CA THR A 52 21.38 0.51 3.44
C THR A 52 21.78 1.34 4.65
N SER A 53 21.63 2.66 4.57
CA SER A 53 21.69 3.55 5.71
C SER A 53 20.68 4.69 5.58
N GLU A 54 20.13 5.08 6.72
CA GLU A 54 19.06 6.06 6.83
C GLU A 54 19.39 7.06 7.94
N SER A 55 18.82 8.26 7.83
CA SER A 55 18.94 9.33 8.81
C SER A 55 17.68 10.19 8.77
N ASN A 56 17.33 10.80 9.88
CA ASN A 56 16.23 11.76 9.92
C ASN A 56 16.73 13.17 9.67
N ILE A 57 15.97 13.95 8.89
CA ILE A 57 16.16 15.39 8.74
C ILE A 57 14.94 16.12 9.30
N THR A 58 15.18 17.20 10.03
CA THR A 58 14.10 18.02 10.59
C THR A 58 13.88 19.25 9.74
N MET A 59 12.63 19.52 9.41
CA MET A 59 12.21 20.67 8.61
C MET A 59 11.12 21.45 9.34
N GLN A 60 11.09 22.76 9.11
CA GLN A 60 10.01 23.62 9.58
C GLN A 60 8.88 23.62 8.57
N ILE A 61 7.72 23.08 8.95
CA ILE A 61 6.55 22.94 8.10
C ILE A 61 5.40 23.76 8.69
N MET A 62 4.70 24.52 7.84
CA MET A 62 3.51 25.23 8.26
C MET A 62 2.34 24.26 8.35
N ARG A 63 1.74 24.18 9.53
CA ARG A 63 0.55 23.40 9.84
C ARG A 63 -0.65 24.32 9.89
N VAL A 64 -1.65 24.04 9.08
CA VAL A 64 -2.88 24.84 8.98
C VAL A 64 -4.06 24.00 9.45
N LYS A 65 -4.71 24.42 10.54
CA LYS A 65 -6.04 23.91 10.92
C LYS A 65 -7.09 24.81 10.26
N PRO A 66 -7.92 24.29 9.34
CA PRO A 66 -8.95 25.08 8.67
C PRO A 66 -9.83 25.82 9.68
N HIS A 67 -10.09 27.10 9.44
CA HIS A 67 -10.95 27.97 10.27
C HIS A 67 -10.52 28.17 11.74
N GLN A 68 -9.30 27.76 12.12
CA GLN A 68 -8.84 27.89 13.51
C GLN A 68 -7.52 28.67 13.60
N SER A 69 -6.41 28.05 13.20
CA SER A 69 -5.09 28.63 13.37
C SER A 69 -4.08 28.04 12.40
N GLN A 70 -2.95 28.74 12.26
CA GLN A 70 -1.79 28.27 11.52
C GLN A 70 -0.53 28.55 12.34
N HIS A 71 0.39 27.60 12.36
CA HIS A 71 1.67 27.73 13.06
C HIS A 71 2.75 26.94 12.32
N ILE A 72 4.01 27.33 12.54
CA ILE A 72 5.17 26.58 12.06
C ILE A 72 5.53 25.53 13.13
N GLY A 73 5.62 24.28 12.72
CA GLY A 73 6.04 23.17 13.55
C GLY A 73 7.22 22.44 12.93
N GLU A 74 8.09 21.90 13.78
CA GLU A 74 9.15 21.01 13.32
C GLU A 74 8.59 19.62 13.01
N MET A 75 8.98 19.07 11.87
CA MET A 75 8.67 17.72 11.44
C MET A 75 9.96 17.03 11.02
N SER A 76 10.14 15.80 11.48
CA SER A 76 11.26 14.96 11.07
C SER A 76 10.86 14.12 9.87
N PHE A 77 11.78 13.82 8.97
CA PHE A 77 11.50 12.99 7.80
C PHE A 77 12.63 12.00 7.61
N LEU A 78 12.30 10.76 7.24
CA LEU A 78 13.29 9.73 6.95
C LEU A 78 13.97 10.03 5.60
N GLN A 79 15.29 9.95 5.59
CA GLN A 79 16.13 10.21 4.45
C GLN A 79 17.11 9.05 4.25
N HIS A 80 17.37 8.67 3.01
CA HIS A 80 18.30 7.60 2.67
C HIS A 80 19.67 8.20 2.38
N SER A 81 20.70 7.76 3.10
CA SER A 81 22.08 8.24 2.91
C SER A 81 22.91 7.31 2.03
N ARG A 82 22.57 6.01 1.95
CA ARG A 82 23.19 5.03 1.05
C ARG A 82 22.16 4.05 0.51
N CYS A 83 22.36 3.61 -0.73
CA CYS A 83 21.48 2.69 -1.44
C CYS A 83 22.29 1.59 -2.11
N GLU A 84 21.72 0.38 -2.19
CA GLU A 84 22.31 -0.75 -2.90
C GLU A 84 21.23 -1.58 -3.61
N CYS A 85 21.63 -2.27 -4.67
CA CYS A 85 20.80 -3.28 -5.32
C CYS A 85 20.85 -4.59 -4.52
N ARG A 86 19.73 -5.01 -3.95
CA ARG A 86 19.59 -6.26 -3.19
C ARG A 86 18.56 -7.19 -3.84
N PRO A 87 18.67 -8.51 -3.70
CA PRO A 87 17.66 -9.44 -4.21
C PRO A 87 16.28 -9.13 -3.63
N LYS A 88 15.27 -9.06 -4.51
CA LYS A 88 13.88 -8.88 -4.09
C LYS A 88 13.50 -10.00 -3.15
N LYS A 89 13.00 -9.65 -1.96
CA LYS A 89 12.37 -10.65 -1.09
C LYS A 89 11.11 -11.13 -1.82
N VAL A 90 11.09 -12.39 -2.24
CA VAL A 90 9.88 -13.01 -2.75
C VAL A 90 8.88 -12.95 -1.62
N ARG A 91 7.93 -12.01 -1.68
CA ARG A 91 6.70 -12.10 -0.90
C ARG A 91 5.99 -13.31 -1.47
N THR A 92 6.26 -14.49 -0.92
CA THR A 92 5.36 -15.62 -1.08
C THR A 92 4.00 -15.05 -0.68
N LYS A 93 3.12 -14.87 -1.69
CA LYS A 93 1.68 -14.82 -1.41
C LYS A 93 1.44 -16.00 -0.46
N PRO A 94 0.71 -15.84 0.65
CA PRO A 94 0.34 -17.00 1.43
C PRO A 94 -0.22 -18.00 0.43
N GLU A 95 0.46 -19.14 0.27
CA GLU A 95 -0.10 -20.24 -0.48
C GLU A 95 -1.45 -20.49 0.17
N ASN A 96 -2.52 -20.23 -0.56
CA ASN A 96 -3.85 -20.64 -0.12
C ASN A 96 -3.76 -22.15 -0.04
N HIS A 97 -3.54 -22.69 1.16
CA HIS A 97 -3.56 -24.11 1.45
C HIS A 97 -4.94 -24.73 1.22
N CYS A 98 -5.95 -23.88 0.97
CA CYS A 98 -7.30 -24.25 0.64
C CYS A 98 -7.50 -24.43 -0.86
N GLU A 99 -8.15 -25.53 -1.24
CA GLU A 99 -8.64 -25.68 -2.60
C GLU A 99 -9.74 -24.64 -2.92
N PRO A 100 -9.85 -24.18 -4.19
CA PRO A 100 -10.87 -23.21 -4.57
C PRO A 100 -12.30 -23.76 -4.38
N CYS A 101 -13.20 -22.96 -3.80
CA CYS A 101 -14.62 -23.33 -3.62
C CYS A 101 -15.36 -23.71 -4.91
N SER A 102 -14.93 -23.20 -6.07
CA SER A 102 -15.49 -23.53 -7.38
C SER A 102 -14.52 -23.13 -8.48
N GLU A 103 -14.26 -23.98 -9.47
CA GLU A 103 -13.37 -23.61 -10.58
C GLU A 103 -13.93 -22.50 -11.47
N ARG A 104 -15.24 -22.54 -11.76
CA ARG A 104 -15.87 -21.61 -12.70
C ARG A 104 -16.44 -20.36 -12.05
N ARG A 105 -16.72 -20.38 -10.75
CA ARG A 105 -17.57 -19.37 -10.08
C ARG A 105 -16.96 -18.80 -8.80
N LYS A 106 -15.62 -18.69 -8.74
CA LYS A 106 -14.86 -18.18 -7.58
C LYS A 106 -15.42 -16.88 -6.99
N HIS A 107 -15.89 -15.97 -7.84
CA HIS A 107 -16.40 -14.65 -7.42
C HIS A 107 -17.72 -14.66 -6.62
N LEU A 108 -18.47 -15.77 -6.65
CA LEU A 108 -19.74 -15.91 -5.90
C LEU A 108 -19.55 -16.50 -4.50
N PHE A 109 -18.35 -17.01 -4.21
CA PHE A 109 -18.02 -17.65 -2.94
C PHE A 109 -17.09 -16.74 -2.13
N VAL A 110 -17.23 -16.83 -0.81
CA VAL A 110 -16.28 -16.31 0.16
C VAL A 110 -15.67 -17.53 0.86
N GLN A 111 -14.34 -17.57 0.98
CA GLN A 111 -13.65 -18.66 1.64
C GLN A 111 -12.96 -18.14 2.89
N ASP A 112 -13.17 -18.83 4.01
CA ASP A 112 -12.44 -18.60 5.23
C ASP A 112 -10.98 -19.09 5.07
N PRO A 113 -9.97 -18.23 5.26
CA PRO A 113 -8.57 -18.58 5.01
C PRO A 113 -7.93 -19.46 6.09
N GLN A 114 -8.59 -19.69 7.24
CA GLN A 114 -8.08 -20.56 8.31
C GLN A 114 -8.79 -21.91 8.33
N THR A 115 -10.08 -21.96 7.96
CA THR A 115 -10.89 -23.19 7.99
C THR A 115 -11.20 -23.75 6.60
N CYS A 116 -10.84 -23.04 5.53
CA CYS A 116 -11.18 -23.34 4.14
C CYS A 116 -12.68 -23.42 3.85
N LYS A 117 -13.54 -22.99 4.78
CA LYS A 117 -15.00 -23.07 4.64
C LYS A 117 -15.48 -22.11 3.55
N CYS A 118 -16.23 -22.65 2.61
CA CYS A 118 -16.86 -21.90 1.53
C CYS A 118 -18.28 -21.47 1.92
N SER A 119 -18.61 -20.20 1.69
CA SER A 119 -19.94 -19.65 1.88
C SER A 119 -20.35 -18.77 0.69
N CYS A 120 -21.64 -18.58 0.48
CA CYS A 120 -22.14 -17.72 -0.57
C CYS A 120 -21.97 -16.24 -0.23
N LYS A 121 -21.53 -15.46 -1.21
CA LYS A 121 -21.46 -14.00 -1.09
C LYS A 121 -22.85 -13.35 -1.04
N ASN A 122 -23.83 -13.95 -1.72
CA ASN A 122 -25.23 -13.55 -1.61
C ASN A 122 -25.90 -14.28 -0.44
N THR A 123 -26.76 -13.56 0.26
CA THR A 123 -27.62 -14.12 1.30
C THR A 123 -29.00 -14.46 0.74
N ASP A 124 -29.67 -15.43 1.37
CA ASP A 124 -31.04 -15.82 1.01
C ASP A 124 -32.01 -14.63 1.06
N SER A 125 -31.91 -13.78 2.09
CA SER A 125 -32.67 -12.54 2.21
C SER A 125 -32.51 -11.60 1.01
N ARG A 126 -31.31 -11.54 0.43
CA ARG A 126 -30.98 -10.68 -0.71
C ARG A 126 -31.54 -11.23 -2.02
N CYS A 127 -31.58 -12.56 -2.18
CA CYS A 127 -32.23 -13.18 -3.32
C CYS A 127 -33.76 -13.02 -3.23
N LYS A 128 -34.34 -13.24 -2.04
CA LYS A 128 -35.78 -13.09 -1.80
C LYS A 128 -36.28 -11.67 -2.03
N ALA A 129 -35.47 -10.64 -1.73
CA ALA A 129 -35.79 -9.25 -2.08
C ALA A 129 -35.97 -9.03 -3.60
N ARG A 130 -35.42 -9.92 -4.43
CA ARG A 130 -35.56 -9.93 -5.89
C ARG A 130 -36.57 -10.97 -6.38
N GLN A 131 -37.32 -11.60 -5.47
CA GLN A 131 -38.25 -12.70 -5.76
C GLN A 131 -37.56 -13.94 -6.37
N LEU A 132 -36.29 -14.17 -5.99
CA LEU A 132 -35.47 -15.29 -6.42
C LEU A 132 -35.03 -16.11 -5.20
N GLU A 133 -34.65 -17.36 -5.40
CA GLU A 133 -34.14 -18.26 -4.37
C GLU A 133 -32.62 -18.41 -4.46
N LEU A 134 -31.93 -18.41 -3.32
CA LEU A 134 -30.48 -18.63 -3.31
C LEU A 134 -30.19 -20.13 -3.53
N ASN A 135 -29.54 -20.44 -4.63
CA ASN A 135 -28.97 -21.76 -4.87
C ASN A 135 -27.64 -21.89 -4.12
N GLU A 136 -27.64 -22.49 -2.93
CA GLU A 136 -26.46 -22.62 -2.07
C GLU A 136 -25.28 -23.36 -2.70
N ARG A 137 -25.53 -24.22 -3.69
CA ARG A 137 -24.47 -24.94 -4.42
C ARG A 137 -23.77 -24.07 -5.45
N THR A 138 -24.46 -23.07 -5.99
CA THR A 138 -23.93 -22.22 -7.07
C THR A 138 -23.77 -20.75 -6.68
N CYS A 139 -24.29 -20.38 -5.50
CA CYS A 139 -24.39 -19.04 -4.96
C CYS A 139 -25.07 -18.02 -5.90
N ARG A 140 -25.97 -18.50 -6.75
CA ARG A 140 -26.82 -17.68 -7.61
C ARG A 140 -28.19 -17.48 -6.98
N CYS A 141 -28.80 -16.33 -7.26
CA CYS A 141 -30.23 -16.14 -7.05
C CYS A 141 -30.91 -16.58 -8.34
N ASP A 142 -31.64 -17.70 -8.30
CA ASP A 142 -32.39 -18.28 -9.43
C ASP A 142 -33.90 -18.14 -9.21
#